data_AF-A0A1A6GGB3-F1
#
_entry.id   AF-A0A1A6GGB3-F1
#
_cell.length_a   1.000
_cell.length_b   1.000
_cell.length_c   1.000
_cell.angle_alpha   90.00
_cell.angle_beta   90.00
_cell.angle_gamma   90.00
#
_symmetry.space_group_name_H-M   'P 1'
#
loop_
_entity.id
_entity.type
_entity.pdbx_description
1 polymer ?
#
loop_
_entity_poly.entity_id
_entity_poly.type
_entity_poly.pdbx_seq_one_letter_code
_entity_poly.pdbx_strand_id
1 'polypeptide(L)'
;MVRPTPGGASAGVLRGPRRLKAKHGEELQGGRSEMIETQEDIYVGSIETDRGVREQVRFYDTRGLRDGAELPRHCFSCTDGYVLVYSTDSRESFQRVELLKKEIDKSKDKKEEQRRVDLDVAQHWAKSEKVKLWEVSVADRRSLLEPFIYLASKMTQPQSKSAFPLSRKNKGSGSLDG
;
A
#
# COMPACT_ATOMS: atom_id res chain seq x y z
N MET A 1 49.36 -12.95 -16.87
CA MET A 1 48.35 -13.50 -17.79
C MET A 1 47.41 -14.41 -17.01
N VAL A 2 46.38 -13.85 -16.36
CA VAL A 2 45.24 -14.57 -15.79
C VAL A 2 44.03 -13.65 -15.98
N ARG A 3 43.02 -14.11 -16.70
CA ARG A 3 41.82 -13.35 -17.07
C ARG A 3 40.81 -13.34 -15.92
N PRO A 4 40.11 -12.23 -15.61
CA PRO A 4 38.95 -12.27 -14.75
C PRO A 4 37.71 -12.68 -15.56
N THR A 5 36.95 -13.64 -15.04
CA THR A 5 35.64 -14.06 -15.55
C THR A 5 34.54 -13.12 -15.03
N PRO A 6 33.46 -12.88 -15.80
CA PRO A 6 32.36 -12.02 -15.37
C PRO A 6 31.58 -12.74 -14.25
N GLY A 7 31.65 -12.19 -13.03
CA GLY A 7 30.89 -12.68 -11.88
C GLY A 7 29.40 -12.47 -12.12
N GLY A 8 28.65 -13.56 -12.25
CA GLY A 8 27.19 -13.54 -12.33
C GLY A 8 26.60 -13.24 -10.96
N ALA A 9 25.75 -12.21 -10.87
CA ALA A 9 24.86 -12.04 -9.73
C ALA A 9 23.76 -13.13 -9.80
N SER A 10 23.53 -13.84 -8.69
CA SER A 10 22.45 -14.81 -8.58
C SER A 10 21.30 -14.20 -7.78
N ALA A 11 20.18 -13.92 -8.45
CA ALA A 11 18.93 -13.55 -7.81
C ALA A 11 18.08 -14.82 -7.62
N GLY A 12 17.88 -15.24 -6.38
CA GLY A 12 16.93 -16.30 -6.06
C GLY A 12 15.50 -15.76 -6.07
N VAL A 13 14.79 -15.89 -7.20
CA VAL A 13 13.32 -15.84 -7.18
C VAL A 13 12.82 -17.26 -6.96
N LEU A 14 12.08 -17.48 -5.87
CA LEU A 14 11.37 -18.74 -5.65
C LEU A 14 10.20 -18.86 -6.63
N ARG A 15 10.45 -19.36 -7.87
CA ARG A 15 9.63 -20.34 -8.62
C ARG A 15 10.11 -20.59 -10.06
N GLY A 16 10.37 -21.87 -10.38
CA GLY A 16 10.14 -22.55 -11.69
C GLY A 16 10.97 -22.16 -12.93
N PRO A 17 11.33 -23.11 -13.83
CA PRO A 17 12.20 -22.83 -14.97
C PRO A 17 11.41 -22.34 -16.20
N ARG A 18 11.85 -21.25 -16.83
CA ARG A 18 11.91 -21.09 -18.30
C ARG A 18 12.66 -19.80 -18.68
N ARG A 19 13.67 -19.97 -19.54
CA ARG A 19 14.59 -18.95 -20.06
C ARG A 19 13.86 -17.91 -20.90
N LEU A 20 14.07 -16.63 -20.62
CA LEU A 20 13.78 -15.51 -21.53
C LEU A 20 15.08 -15.12 -22.25
N LYS A 21 15.06 -15.03 -23.58
CA LYS A 21 16.13 -14.45 -24.39
C LYS A 21 15.78 -13.00 -24.72
N ALA A 22 16.68 -12.07 -24.41
CA ALA A 22 16.64 -10.70 -24.94
C ALA A 22 17.66 -10.57 -26.08
N LYS A 23 17.29 -9.83 -27.14
CA LYS A 23 18.09 -9.54 -28.33
C LYS A 23 18.31 -8.02 -28.43
N HIS A 24 19.43 -7.65 -29.07
CA HIS A 24 20.01 -6.31 -29.34
C HIS A 24 20.83 -5.73 -28.17
N GLY A 25 22.08 -5.29 -28.32
CA GLY A 25 22.92 -5.08 -29.50
C GLY A 25 23.47 -3.67 -29.51
N GLU A 26 24.52 -3.39 -28.72
CA GLU A 26 25.59 -2.42 -29.02
C GLU A 26 26.74 -2.63 -28.01
N GLU A 27 27.95 -2.77 -28.52
CA GLU A 27 29.18 -2.97 -27.74
C GLU A 27 29.77 -1.61 -27.39
N LEU A 28 29.78 -1.26 -26.10
CA LEU A 28 30.58 -0.16 -25.57
C LEU A 28 31.71 -0.76 -24.72
N GLN A 29 32.92 -0.74 -25.30
CA GLN A 29 34.18 -0.95 -24.59
C GLN A 29 34.55 0.34 -23.84
N GLY A 30 34.80 0.26 -22.53
CA GLY A 30 35.62 1.27 -21.84
C GLY A 30 35.27 1.53 -20.38
N GLY A 31 36.13 1.08 -19.47
CA GLY A 31 36.22 1.54 -18.09
C GLY A 31 35.64 0.56 -17.06
N ARG A 32 36.50 0.04 -16.19
CA ARG A 32 36.05 -0.58 -14.93
C ARG A 32 35.42 0.55 -14.11
N SER A 33 34.11 0.73 -14.24
CA SER A 33 33.34 1.73 -13.51
C SER A 33 33.60 1.56 -12.02
N GLU A 34 34.06 2.61 -11.35
CA GLU A 34 33.92 2.70 -9.90
C GLU A 34 32.45 2.40 -9.59
N MET A 35 32.18 1.28 -8.92
CA MET A 35 30.83 0.99 -8.46
C MET A 35 30.53 1.99 -7.35
N ILE A 36 29.80 3.04 -7.71
CA ILE A 36 29.28 4.02 -6.76
C ILE A 36 28.22 3.30 -5.93
N GLU A 37 28.30 3.42 -4.61
CA GLU A 37 27.28 2.88 -3.73
C GLU A 37 25.93 3.53 -4.02
N THR A 38 24.88 2.72 -4.02
CA THR A 38 23.51 3.20 -4.20
C THR A 38 23.15 4.18 -3.08
N GLN A 39 22.57 5.31 -3.46
CA GLN A 39 21.79 6.13 -2.55
C GLN A 39 20.37 5.57 -2.48
N GLU A 40 19.64 5.88 -1.41
CA GLU A 40 18.27 5.38 -1.27
C GLU A 40 17.36 6.06 -2.30
N ASP A 41 16.67 5.27 -3.12
CA ASP A 41 15.87 5.76 -4.25
C ASP A 41 14.55 4.97 -4.40
N ILE A 42 13.59 5.58 -5.09
CA ILE A 42 12.29 4.95 -5.38
C ILE A 42 12.08 4.91 -6.89
N TYR A 43 11.91 3.70 -7.42
CA TYR A 43 11.62 3.45 -8.82
C TYR A 43 10.19 2.93 -8.99
N VAL A 44 9.54 3.31 -10.09
CA VAL A 44 8.20 2.80 -10.42
C VAL A 44 8.26 2.10 -11.77
N GLY A 45 7.92 0.81 -11.77
CA GLY A 45 7.92 -0.03 -12.96
C GLY A 45 6.51 -0.52 -13.30
N SER A 46 6.20 -0.66 -14.59
CA SER A 46 5.03 -1.41 -15.06
C SER A 46 5.48 -2.84 -15.38
N ILE A 47 4.96 -3.81 -14.64
CA ILE A 47 5.37 -5.21 -14.74
C ILE A 47 4.18 -6.03 -15.23
N GLU A 48 4.39 -6.83 -16.26
CA GLU A 48 3.41 -7.81 -16.70
C GLU A 48 3.57 -9.11 -15.91
N THR A 49 2.49 -9.53 -15.27
CA THR A 49 2.43 -10.79 -14.53
C THR A 49 2.33 -11.98 -15.48
N ASP A 50 2.60 -13.18 -14.96
CA ASP A 50 2.41 -14.44 -15.68
C ASP A 50 0.95 -14.70 -16.12
N ARG A 51 0.00 -13.93 -15.57
CA ARG A 51 -1.42 -13.94 -15.94
C ARG A 51 -1.79 -12.93 -17.03
N GLY A 52 -0.82 -12.20 -17.59
CA GLY A 52 -1.03 -11.16 -18.60
C GLY A 52 -1.63 -9.86 -18.04
N VAL A 53 -1.63 -9.68 -16.72
CA VAL A 53 -2.07 -8.44 -16.06
C VAL A 53 -0.87 -7.53 -15.85
N ARG A 54 -0.97 -6.25 -16.23
CA ARG A 54 0.07 -5.25 -15.97
C ARG A 54 -0.19 -4.55 -14.64
N GLU A 55 0.77 -4.62 -13.74
CA GLU A 55 0.74 -3.99 -12.43
C GLU A 55 1.78 -2.87 -12.35
N GLN A 56 1.50 -1.85 -11.55
CA GLN A 56 2.47 -0.81 -11.21
C GLN A 56 3.15 -1.19 -9.89
N VAL A 57 4.47 -1.38 -9.92
CA VAL A 57 5.25 -1.80 -8.76
C VAL A 57 6.22 -0.69 -8.38
N ARG A 58 6.28 -0.39 -7.08
CA ARG A 58 7.24 0.56 -6.50
C ARG A 58 8.40 -0.22 -5.89
N PHE A 59 9.60 0.04 -6.37
CA PHE A 59 10.84 -0.52 -5.84
C PHE A 59 11.51 0.53 -4.98
N TYR A 60 11.78 0.16 -3.73
CA TYR A 60 12.59 0.96 -2.81
C TYR A 60 14.00 0.38 -2.85
N ASP A 61 14.90 1.08 -3.55
CA ASP A 61 16.30 0.71 -3.57
C ASP A 61 16.96 1.20 -2.30
N THR A 62 17.61 0.29 -1.58
CA THR A 62 18.23 0.57 -0.30
C THR A 62 19.72 0.67 -0.47
N ARG A 63 20.36 1.55 0.30
CA ARG A 63 21.82 1.53 0.40
C ARG A 63 22.30 0.17 0.91
N GLY A 64 23.40 -0.33 0.34
CA GLY A 64 24.01 -1.58 0.77
C GLY A 64 24.28 -1.63 2.29
N LEU A 65 23.89 -2.72 2.94
CA LEU A 65 24.13 -2.92 4.37
C LEU A 65 25.63 -3.14 4.63
N ARG A 66 26.27 -2.15 5.27
CA ARG A 66 27.61 -2.27 5.86
C ARG A 66 27.50 -2.87 7.27
N ASP A 67 28.62 -3.28 7.86
CA ASP A 67 28.63 -3.87 9.21
C ASP A 67 27.92 -2.98 10.24
N GLY A 68 26.95 -3.57 10.95
CA GLY A 68 26.14 -2.89 11.97
C GLY A 68 24.99 -2.03 11.43
N ALA A 69 24.79 -1.93 10.11
CA ALA A 69 23.64 -1.24 9.53
C ALA A 69 22.41 -2.13 9.59
N GLU A 70 21.40 -1.72 10.37
CA GLU A 70 20.07 -2.33 10.34
C GLU A 70 19.25 -1.70 9.20
N LEU A 71 18.36 -2.49 8.60
CA LEU A 71 17.42 -1.96 7.61
C LEU A 71 16.48 -0.95 8.30
N PRO A 72 16.20 0.21 7.69
CA PRO A 72 15.31 1.19 8.30
C PRO A 72 13.96 0.58 8.68
N ARG A 73 13.45 0.91 9.88
CA ARG A 73 12.22 0.29 10.43
C ARG A 73 11.00 0.42 9.49
N HIS A 74 10.95 1.49 8.71
CA HIS A 74 9.86 1.75 7.77
C HIS A 74 9.84 0.77 6.58
N CYS A 75 10.98 0.18 6.22
CA CYS A 75 11.07 -0.84 5.18
C CYS A 75 10.33 -2.13 5.58
N PHE A 76 10.17 -2.38 6.88
CA PHE A 76 9.40 -3.53 7.37
C PHE A 76 7.90 -3.27 7.38
N SER A 77 7.48 -1.99 7.47
CA SER A 77 6.10 -1.64 7.80
C SER A 77 5.16 -1.56 6.59
N CYS A 78 5.68 -1.24 5.40
CA CYS A 78 4.84 -0.84 4.27
C CYS A 78 5.16 -1.56 2.95
N THR A 79 5.90 -2.68 2.99
CA THR A 79 6.37 -3.40 1.81
C THR A 79 5.63 -4.72 1.62
N ASP A 80 5.16 -4.98 0.40
CA ASP A 80 4.46 -6.22 0.01
C ASP A 80 5.42 -7.42 -0.14
N GLY A 81 6.69 -7.17 -0.48
CA GLY A 81 7.69 -8.21 -0.68
C GLY A 81 9.13 -7.68 -0.68
N TYR A 82 10.08 -8.56 -0.34
CA TYR A 82 11.51 -8.23 -0.25
C TYR A 82 12.28 -8.97 -1.34
N VAL A 83 13.23 -8.28 -1.96
CA VAL A 83 14.25 -8.91 -2.81
C VAL A 83 15.57 -8.86 -2.05
N LEU A 84 16.11 -10.03 -1.71
CA LEU A 84 17.38 -10.14 -1.00
C LEU A 84 18.48 -10.52 -1.99
N VAL A 85 19.51 -9.69 -2.08
CA VAL A 85 20.60 -9.84 -3.06
C VAL A 85 21.92 -10.00 -2.32
N TYR A 86 22.72 -10.98 -2.75
CA TYR A 86 24.07 -11.21 -2.25
C TYR A 86 25.01 -11.53 -3.41
N SER A 87 26.32 -11.39 -3.20
CA SER A 87 27.31 -11.75 -4.21
C SER A 87 27.74 -13.20 -4.06
N THR A 88 27.78 -13.94 -5.17
CA THR A 88 28.12 -15.37 -5.18
C THR A 88 29.57 -15.65 -4.80
N ASP A 89 30.43 -14.65 -4.90
CA ASP A 89 31.84 -14.69 -4.52
C ASP A 89 32.11 -14.17 -3.09
N SER A 90 31.08 -13.73 -2.37
CA SER A 90 31.20 -13.20 -1.02
C SER A 90 30.30 -13.96 -0.05
N ARG A 91 30.91 -14.90 0.69
CA ARG A 91 30.24 -15.62 1.79
C ARG A 91 29.68 -14.68 2.85
N GLU A 92 30.38 -13.59 3.10
CA GLU A 92 29.99 -12.56 4.07
C GLU A 92 28.68 -11.87 3.65
N SER A 93 28.54 -11.53 2.36
CA SER A 93 27.28 -10.97 1.84
C SER A 93 26.10 -11.93 1.98
N PHE A 94 26.34 -13.24 1.81
CA PHE A 94 25.31 -14.27 2.01
C PHE A 94 24.88 -14.36 3.48
N GLN A 95 25.84 -14.38 4.41
CA GLN A 95 25.55 -14.39 5.86
C GLN A 95 24.74 -13.16 6.29
N ARG A 96 25.02 -11.98 5.72
CA ARG A 96 24.23 -10.76 5.96
C ARG A 96 22.79 -10.93 5.49
N VAL A 97 22.57 -11.50 4.32
CA VAL A 97 21.20 -11.82 3.83
C VAL A 97 20.47 -12.80 4.76
N GLU A 98 21.15 -13.80 5.33
CA GLU A 98 20.54 -14.72 6.30
C GLU A 98 20.11 -14.01 7.61
N LEU A 99 20.94 -13.09 8.11
CA LEU A 99 20.61 -12.27 9.28
C LEU A 99 19.41 -11.37 8.98
N LEU A 100 19.44 -10.70 7.83
CA LEU A 100 18.37 -9.80 7.42
C LEU A 100 17.03 -10.54 7.27
N LYS A 101 17.04 -11.75 6.70
CA LYS A 101 15.85 -12.61 6.63
C LYS A 101 15.28 -12.88 8.02
N LYS A 102 16.12 -13.22 9.00
CA LYS A 102 15.67 -13.46 10.38
C LYS A 102 15.04 -12.22 11.02
N GLU A 103 15.57 -11.03 10.73
CA GLU A 103 14.99 -9.77 11.21
C GLU A 103 13.63 -9.48 10.56
N ILE A 104 13.51 -9.69 9.24
CA ILE A 104 12.23 -9.57 8.53
C ILE A 104 11.20 -10.51 9.15
N ASP A 105 11.54 -11.80 9.33
CA ASP A 105 10.62 -12.80 9.89
C ASP A 105 10.18 -12.41 11.31
N LYS A 106 11.12 -12.02 12.19
CA LYS A 106 10.79 -11.49 13.54
C LYS A 106 9.91 -10.24 13.52
N SER A 107 10.08 -9.38 12.52
CA SER A 107 9.28 -8.15 12.39
C SER A 107 7.85 -8.45 11.94
N LYS A 108 7.65 -9.48 11.11
CA LYS A 108 6.34 -9.95 10.64
C LYS A 108 5.51 -10.59 11.74
N ASP A 109 6.15 -11.33 12.65
CA ASP A 109 5.47 -11.96 13.80
C ASP A 109 4.86 -10.91 14.76
N LYS A 110 5.36 -9.68 14.75
CA LYS A 110 4.80 -8.55 15.53
C LYS A 110 3.66 -7.82 14.82
N LYS A 111 3.26 -8.29 13.63
CA LYS A 111 2.61 -7.49 12.60
C LYS A 111 1.39 -8.13 11.95
N GLU A 112 0.79 -9.13 12.59
CA GLU A 112 -0.66 -8.98 12.74
C GLU A 112 -0.82 -7.70 13.55
N GLU A 113 -1.35 -6.65 12.92
CA GLU A 113 -1.70 -5.40 13.58
C GLU A 113 -2.49 -5.74 14.84
N GLN A 114 -1.80 -5.82 15.98
CA GLN A 114 -2.44 -6.09 17.24
C GLN A 114 -3.36 -4.89 17.45
N ARG A 115 -4.65 -5.12 17.22
CA ARG A 115 -5.73 -4.16 17.44
C ARG A 115 -5.52 -3.64 18.87
N ARG A 116 -4.95 -2.44 19.00
CA ARG A 116 -4.64 -1.88 20.33
C ARG A 116 -5.89 -1.61 21.14
N VAL A 117 -7.03 -1.55 20.45
CA VAL A 117 -8.36 -1.40 21.01
C VAL A 117 -9.20 -2.54 20.46
N ASP A 118 -9.74 -3.37 21.33
CA ASP A 118 -10.68 -4.42 20.96
C ASP A 118 -11.92 -3.82 20.28
N LEU A 119 -12.40 -4.47 19.22
CA LEU A 119 -13.60 -4.04 18.50
C LEU A 119 -14.80 -3.96 19.44
N ASP A 120 -14.94 -4.91 20.35
CA ASP A 120 -16.08 -4.98 21.26
C ASP A 120 -16.06 -3.82 22.27
N VAL A 121 -14.86 -3.43 22.73
CA VAL A 121 -14.67 -2.26 23.62
C VAL A 121 -15.03 -0.97 22.89
N ALA A 122 -14.55 -0.79 21.66
CA ALA A 122 -14.86 0.39 20.86
C ALA A 122 -16.35 0.47 20.50
N GLN A 123 -16.97 -0.66 20.15
CA GLN A 123 -18.41 -0.77 19.87
C GLN A 123 -19.24 -0.43 21.10
N HIS A 124 -18.85 -0.92 22.29
CA HIS A 124 -19.54 -0.62 23.54
C HIS A 124 -19.49 0.88 23.85
N TRP A 125 -18.32 1.51 23.74
CA TRP A 125 -18.15 2.94 23.94
C TRP A 125 -18.98 3.77 22.95
N ALA A 126 -18.98 3.40 21.66
CA ALA A 126 -19.76 4.11 20.65
C ALA A 126 -21.27 4.06 20.95
N LYS A 127 -21.75 2.89 21.41
CA LYS A 127 -23.14 2.74 21.86
C LYS A 127 -23.46 3.60 23.09
N SER A 128 -22.57 3.66 24.08
CA SER A 128 -22.80 4.48 25.28
C SER A 128 -22.85 5.98 24.95
N GLU A 129 -21.99 6.44 24.05
CA GLU A 129 -21.95 7.83 23.57
C GLU A 129 -23.01 8.14 22.50
N LYS A 130 -23.78 7.14 22.05
CA LYS A 130 -24.78 7.24 20.97
C LYS A 130 -24.17 7.76 19.66
N VAL A 131 -22.90 7.46 19.41
CA VAL A 131 -22.20 7.77 18.17
C VAL A 131 -22.09 6.53 17.30
N LYS A 132 -22.08 6.71 15.97
CA LYS A 132 -21.88 5.60 15.04
C LYS A 132 -20.39 5.36 14.87
N LEU A 133 -19.93 4.15 15.21
CA LEU A 133 -18.56 3.71 14.94
C LEU A 133 -18.41 3.34 13.45
N TRP A 134 -17.30 3.76 12.85
CA TRP A 134 -16.89 3.39 11.50
C TRP A 134 -15.45 2.89 11.55
N GLU A 135 -15.20 1.73 10.95
CA GLU A 135 -13.84 1.28 10.66
C GLU A 135 -13.48 1.67 9.24
N VAL A 136 -12.30 2.26 9.07
CA VAL A 136 -11.84 2.73 7.77
C VAL A 136 -10.43 2.23 7.51
N SER A 137 -10.16 1.89 6.25
CA SER A 137 -8.85 1.45 5.80
C SER A 137 -8.37 2.30 4.64
N VAL A 138 -7.09 2.66 4.64
CA VAL A 138 -6.46 3.39 3.53
C VAL A 138 -6.44 2.53 2.25
N ALA A 139 -6.40 1.20 2.40
CA ALA A 139 -6.45 0.26 1.28
C ALA A 139 -7.84 0.20 0.62
N ASP A 140 -8.91 0.54 1.35
CA ASP A 140 -10.27 0.62 0.82
C ASP A 140 -10.79 2.06 0.84
N ARG A 141 -10.59 2.76 -0.29
CA ARG A 141 -11.07 4.13 -0.49
C ARG A 141 -12.57 4.29 -0.21
N ARG A 142 -13.39 3.25 -0.42
CA ARG A 142 -14.83 3.34 -0.18
C ARG A 142 -15.13 3.46 1.30
N SER A 143 -14.47 2.66 2.15
CA SER A 143 -14.60 2.73 3.61
C SER A 143 -14.33 4.13 4.18
N LEU A 144 -13.38 4.88 3.58
CA LEU A 144 -13.06 6.26 3.97
C LEU A 144 -14.18 7.25 3.64
N LEU A 145 -14.94 7.03 2.57
CA LEU A 145 -15.96 7.97 2.09
C LEU A 145 -17.29 7.84 2.85
N GLU A 146 -17.66 6.63 3.27
CA GLU A 146 -18.95 6.34 3.89
C GLU A 146 -19.29 7.19 5.14
N PRO A 147 -18.35 7.46 6.08
CA PRO A 147 -18.62 8.30 7.24
C PRO A 147 -19.02 9.73 6.86
N PHE A 148 -18.37 10.32 5.85
CA PHE A 148 -18.65 11.68 5.39
C PHE A 148 -19.99 11.76 4.66
N ILE A 149 -20.30 10.77 3.82
CA ILE A 149 -21.61 10.69 3.15
C ILE A 149 -22.73 10.58 4.19
N TYR A 150 -22.56 9.71 5.20
CA TYR A 150 -23.52 9.56 6.28
C TYR A 150 -23.70 10.88 7.06
N LEU A 151 -22.60 11.53 7.44
CA LEU A 151 -22.65 12.80 8.16
C LEU A 151 -23.39 13.88 7.35
N ALA A 152 -23.03 14.05 6.08
CA ALA A 152 -23.69 15.00 5.17
C ALA A 152 -25.20 14.74 5.09
N SER A 153 -25.62 13.46 4.95
CA SER A 153 -27.03 13.08 4.88
C SER A 153 -27.85 13.46 6.13
N LYS A 154 -27.20 13.52 7.30
CA LYS A 154 -27.82 13.93 8.56
C LYS A 154 -27.87 15.45 8.73
N MET A 155 -26.90 16.16 8.17
CA MET A 155 -26.86 17.63 8.20
C MET A 155 -27.81 18.26 7.19
N THR A 156 -27.91 17.68 5.99
CA THR A 156 -28.75 18.17 4.90
C THR A 156 -30.09 17.46 4.93
N GLN A 157 -30.94 17.82 5.90
CA GLN A 157 -32.33 17.40 5.85
C GLN A 157 -32.99 18.12 4.65
N PRO A 158 -33.59 17.42 3.67
CA PRO A 158 -34.45 18.10 2.71
C PRO A 158 -35.56 18.76 3.53
N GLN A 159 -35.61 20.10 3.51
CA GLN A 159 -36.70 20.86 4.11
C GLN A 159 -37.99 20.15 3.69
N SER A 160 -38.74 19.62 4.66
CA SER A 160 -40.02 19.00 4.34
C SER A 160 -40.81 20.08 3.62
N LYS A 161 -41.18 19.84 2.37
CA LYS A 161 -42.22 20.68 1.76
C LYS A 161 -43.46 20.37 2.58
N SER A 162 -43.69 21.21 3.60
CA SER A 162 -44.94 21.24 4.30
C SER A 162 -46.00 21.53 3.27
N ALA A 163 -46.66 20.48 2.79
CA ALA A 163 -47.90 20.58 2.06
C ALA A 163 -48.97 20.91 3.09
N PHE A 164 -48.95 22.13 3.64
CA PHE A 164 -50.11 22.68 4.30
C PHE A 164 -51.23 22.69 3.25
N PRO A 165 -52.31 21.92 3.42
CA PRO A 165 -53.45 22.08 2.55
C PRO A 165 -54.04 23.45 2.89
N LEU A 166 -53.89 24.42 2.00
CA LEU A 166 -54.62 25.68 2.09
C LEU A 166 -56.11 25.37 1.92
N SER A 167 -56.76 25.08 3.05
CA SER A 167 -58.20 24.97 3.14
C SER A 167 -58.80 26.34 2.86
N ARG A 168 -59.29 26.55 1.62
CA ARG A 168 -60.18 27.69 1.33
C ARG A 168 -61.54 27.39 1.94
N LYS A 169 -61.74 27.84 3.17
CA LYS A 169 -63.06 27.95 3.78
C LYS A 169 -63.54 29.40 3.60
N ASN A 170 -64.36 29.64 2.59
CA ASN A 170 -65.29 30.78 2.61
C ASN A 170 -66.72 30.25 2.46
N LYS A 171 -67.44 30.26 3.57
CA LYS A 171 -68.90 30.20 3.62
C LYS A 171 -69.36 31.51 4.23
N GLY A 172 -70.10 32.31 3.45
CA GLY A 172 -70.65 33.60 3.86
C GLY A 172 -71.63 34.09 2.81
N SER A 173 -72.91 33.93 3.11
CA SER A 173 -74.13 34.27 2.38
C SER A 173 -74.34 35.76 2.14
N GLY A 174 -75.07 36.13 1.07
CA GLY A 174 -75.97 37.27 1.12
C GLY A 174 -76.20 38.05 -0.19
N SER A 175 -77.47 38.00 -0.63
CA SER A 175 -78.27 39.10 -1.18
C SER A 175 -78.65 39.09 -2.66
N LEU A 176 -79.95 39.35 -2.83
CA LEU A 176 -80.79 39.48 -4.02
C LEU A 176 -80.33 40.63 -4.94
N ASP A 177 -80.58 40.50 -6.24
CA ASP A 177 -81.49 41.32 -7.05
C ASP A 177 -81.19 41.23 -8.55
N GLY A 178 -82.24 41.19 -9.38
CA GLY A 178 -82.20 41.45 -10.83
C GLY A 178 -82.70 40.32 -11.71
#